data_AF-A0A2E4REL6-F1
#
_entry.id   AF-A0A2E4REL6-F1
#
_cell.length_a   1.000
_cell.length_b   1.000
_cell.length_c   1.000
_cell.angle_alpha   90.00
_cell.angle_beta   90.00
_cell.angle_gamma   90.00
#
_symmetry.space_group_name_H-M   'P 1'
#
loop_
_entity.id
_entity.type
_entity.pdbx_description
1 polymer ?
#
loop_
_entity_poly.entity_id
_entity_poly.type
_entity_poly.pdbx_seq_one_letter_code
_entity_poly.pdbx_strand_id
1 'polypeptide(L)' 'MNRLKWLIIIFFAIAQNSYSQCAMCRVVAESSQDAGGTIANNLNTGILYLMIFPYLLILYALISSYFKIDKTTN' A
#
# COMPACT_ATOMS: atom_id res chain seq x y z
N MET A 1 -20.39 -17.41 -19.47
CA MET A 1 -20.98 -16.39 -18.57
C MET A 1 -21.32 -16.89 -17.16
N ASN A 2 -21.81 -18.12 -16.97
CA ASN A 2 -22.27 -18.57 -15.64
C ASN A 2 -21.13 -18.83 -14.64
N ARG A 3 -19.95 -19.29 -15.11
CA ARG A 3 -18.76 -19.49 -14.27
C ARG A 3 -18.21 -18.18 -13.69
N LEU A 4 -18.25 -17.10 -14.48
CA LEU A 4 -17.80 -15.78 -14.05
C LEU A 4 -18.70 -15.20 -12.95
N LYS A 5 -20.02 -15.40 -13.05
CA LYS A 5 -20.97 -15.01 -12.00
C LYS A 5 -20.66 -15.69 -10.67
N TRP A 6 -20.35 -16.99 -10.69
CA TRP A 6 -19.96 -17.73 -9.48
C TRP A 6 -18.65 -17.24 -8.87
N LEU A 7 -17.65 -16.92 -9.69
CA LEU A 7 -16.39 -16.35 -9.21
C LEU A 7 -16.58 -14.98 -8.55
N ILE A 8 -17.44 -14.14 -9.13
CA ILE A 8 -17.77 -12.82 -8.57
C ILE A 8 -18.49 -12.98 -7.22
N ILE A 9 -19.44 -13.90 -7.11
CA ILE A 9 -20.17 -14.16 -5.87
C ILE A 9 -19.23 -14.64 -4.75
N ILE A 10 -18.31 -15.57 -5.07
CA ILE A 10 -17.31 -16.08 -4.12
C ILE A 10 -16.35 -14.97 -3.67
N PHE A 11 -15.88 -14.12 -4.59
CA PHE A 11 -15.01 -13.00 -4.27
C PHE A 11 -15.66 -12.03 -3.26
N PHE A 12 -16.92 -11.65 -3.49
CA PHE A 12 -17.65 -10.76 -2.59
C PHE A 12 -17.98 -11.41 -1.23
N ALA A 13 -18.19 -12.72 -1.19
CA ALA A 13 -18.44 -13.46 0.05
C ALA A 13 -17.19 -13.51 0.96
N ILE A 14 -15.99 -13.62 0.38
CA ILE A 14 -14.72 -13.62 1.13
C ILE A 14 -14.33 -12.19 1.56
N ALA A 15 -14.72 -11.17 0.79
CA ALA A 15 -14.43 -9.77 1.11
C ALA A 15 -15.10 -9.23 2.38
N GLN A 16 -16.14 -9.91 2.91
CA GLN A 16 -16.92 -9.45 4.07
C GLN A 16 -16.16 -9.51 5.41
N ASN A 17 -15.04 -10.23 5.47
CA ASN A 17 -14.18 -10.30 6.68
C ASN A 17 -12.96 -9.37 6.58
N SER A 18 -13.13 -8.22 5.96
CA SER A 18 -12.24 -7.10 6.24
C SER A 18 -12.74 -6.42 7.51
N TYR A 19 -12.49 -7.04 8.67
CA TYR A 19 -12.28 -6.21 9.86
C TYR A 19 -11.30 -5.14 9.39
N SER A 20 -11.70 -3.87 9.44
CA SER A 20 -10.74 -2.78 9.24
C SER A 20 -9.49 -3.22 9.97
N GLN A 21 -8.39 -3.43 9.24
CA GLN A 21 -7.09 -3.67 9.85
C GLN A 21 -6.82 -2.38 10.60
N CYS A 22 -7.37 -2.33 11.81
CA CYS A 22 -7.24 -1.22 12.72
C CYS A 22 -5.75 -1.00 12.78
N ALA A 23 -5.35 0.24 12.64
CA ALA A 23 -3.97 0.66 12.80
C ALA A 23 -3.51 0.32 14.23
N MET A 24 -3.25 -0.95 14.50
CA MET A 24 -2.63 -1.47 15.72
C MET A 24 -1.25 -0.83 15.88
N CYS A 25 -0.62 -0.48 14.75
CA CYS A 25 0.64 0.26 14.76
C CYS A 25 0.50 1.68 15.33
N ARG A 26 -0.67 2.32 15.23
CA ARG A 26 -0.83 3.70 15.72
C ARG A 26 -0.96 3.76 17.24
N VAL A 27 -1.79 2.90 17.82
CA VAL A 27 -1.99 2.86 19.29
C VAL A 27 -0.74 2.35 20.01
N VAL A 28 -0.06 1.33 19.47
CA VAL A 28 1.20 0.84 20.04
C VAL A 28 2.32 1.89 19.92
N ALA A 29 2.39 2.61 18.79
CA ALA A 29 3.32 3.73 18.61
C ALA A 29 3.11 4.86 19.62
N GLU A 30 1.87 5.37 19.72
CA GLU A 30 1.50 6.46 20.63
C GLU A 30 1.75 6.06 22.09
N SER A 31 1.35 4.84 22.50
CA SER A 31 1.61 4.32 23.86
C SER A 31 3.10 4.19 24.20
N SER A 32 3.95 3.93 23.21
CA SER A 32 5.39 3.80 23.40
C SER A 32 6.10 5.15 23.46
N GLN A 33 5.60 6.17 22.74
CA GLN A 33 6.12 7.53 22.77
C GLN A 33 5.80 8.22 24.11
N ASP A 34 4.55 8.09 24.59
CA ASP A 34 4.10 8.68 25.85
C ASP A 34 4.77 8.03 27.08
N ALA A 35 5.21 6.77 26.94
CA ALA A 35 5.96 6.04 27.97
C ALA A 35 7.50 6.27 27.91
N GLY A 36 8.00 7.16 27.04
CA GLY A 36 9.43 7.45 26.89
C GLY A 36 10.23 6.35 26.18
N GLY A 37 9.56 5.45 25.46
CA GLY A 37 10.17 4.34 24.72
C GLY A 37 10.66 4.72 23.33
N THR A 38 11.80 4.14 22.92
CA THR A 38 12.47 4.37 21.62
C THR A 38 11.77 3.70 20.41
N ILE A 39 10.65 3.00 20.65
CA ILE A 39 9.90 2.27 19.62
C ILE A 39 9.30 3.25 18.59
N ALA A 40 8.86 4.43 19.03
CA ALA A 40 8.31 5.47 18.15
C ALA A 40 9.31 5.97 17.09
N ASN A 41 10.61 6.04 17.41
CA ASN A 41 11.65 6.42 16.45
C ASN A 41 11.82 5.38 15.33
N ASN A 42 11.61 4.09 15.62
CA ASN A 42 11.75 3.02 14.63
C ASN A 42 10.54 2.88 13.69
N LEU A 43 9.37 3.38 14.09
CA LEU A 43 8.19 3.44 13.22
C LEU A 43 8.32 4.47 12.09
N ASN A 44 9.01 5.59 12.34
CA ASN A 44 9.27 6.60 11.31
C ASN A 44 10.09 6.00 10.14
N THR A 45 11.08 5.17 10.44
CA THR A 45 11.85 4.42 9.44
C THR A 45 10.98 3.42 8.68
N GLY A 46 10.03 2.76 9.35
CA GLY A 46 9.08 1.84 8.71
C GLY A 46 8.14 2.53 7.72
N ILE A 47 7.63 3.71 8.07
CA ILE A 47 6.79 4.53 7.18
C ILE A 47 7.61 4.99 5.96
N LEU A 48 8.84 5.45 6.16
CA LEU A 48 9.74 5.82 5.06
C LEU A 48 10.05 4.63 4.14
N TYR A 49 10.24 3.43 4.70
CA TYR A 49 10.45 2.21 3.92
C TYR A 49 9.23 1.82 3.09
N LEU A 50 8.02 1.93 3.63
CA LEU A 50 6.79 1.65 2.87
C LEU A 50 6.50 2.72 1.83
N MET A 51 6.85 3.98 2.11
CA MET A 51 6.65 5.11 1.20
C MET A 51 7.60 5.07 -0.02
N ILE A 52 8.67 4.26 -0.01
CA ILE A 52 9.57 4.13 -1.17
C ILE A 52 8.86 3.53 -2.40
N PHE A 53 7.94 2.59 -2.18
CA PHE A 53 7.23 1.89 -3.24
C PHE A 53 6.42 2.82 -4.16
N PRO A 54 5.56 3.73 -3.67
CA PRO A 54 4.83 4.65 -4.54
C PRO A 54 5.77 5.56 -5.35
N TYR A 55 6.93 5.98 -4.82
CA TYR A 55 7.89 6.78 -5.60
C TYR A 55 8.53 5.97 -6.74
N LEU A 56 8.90 4.72 -6.49
CA LEU A 56 9.46 3.84 -7.52
C LEU A 56 8.46 3.57 -8.65
N LEU A 57 7.18 3.38 -8.31
CA LEU A 57 6.11 3.18 -9.29
C LEU A 57 5.89 4.43 -10.15
N ILE A 58 5.87 5.61 -9.54
CA ILE A 58 5.75 6.88 -10.29
C ILE A 58 6.95 7.07 -11.22
N LEU A 59 8.17 6.85 -10.72
CA LEU A 59 9.39 6.96 -11.52
C LEU A 59 9.35 6.01 -12.73
N TYR A 60 9.00 4.74 -12.50
CA TYR A 60 8.86 3.75 -13.56
C TYR A 60 7.80 4.16 -14.60
N ALA A 61 6.64 4.65 -14.16
CA ALA A 61 5.57 5.11 -15.04
C ALA A 61 5.98 6.30 -15.91
N LEU A 62 6.68 7.28 -15.33
CA LEU A 62 7.19 8.44 -16.05
C LEU A 62 8.25 8.04 -17.09
N ILE A 63 9.20 7.19 -16.70
CA ILE A 63 10.24 6.68 -17.61
C ILE A 63 9.60 5.90 -18.77
N SER A 64 8.66 4.99 -18.48
CA SER A 64 7.93 4.22 -19.50
C SER A 64 7.15 5.13 -20.46
N SER A 65 6.48 6.16 -19.91
CA SER A 65 5.74 7.13 -20.70
C SER A 65 6.67 7.97 -21.59
N TYR A 66 7.81 8.42 -21.06
CA TYR A 66 8.82 9.15 -21.83
C TYR A 66 9.35 8.33 -23.02
N PHE A 67 9.77 7.08 -22.78
CA PHE A 67 10.23 6.21 -23.86
C PHE A 67 9.14 5.84 -24.87
N LYS A 68 7.88 5.80 -24.43
CA LYS A 68 6.75 5.58 -25.34
C LYS A 68 6.49 6.82 -26.22
N ILE A 69 6.59 8.01 -25.65
CA ILE A 69 6.43 9.27 -26.38
C ILE A 69 7.54 9.40 -27.44
N ASP A 70 8.80 9.18 -27.04
CA ASP A 70 9.96 9.23 -27.93
C ASP A 70 9.81 8.31 -29.15
N LYS A 71 9.37 7.06 -28.94
CA LYS A 71 9.06 6.11 -30.02
C LYS A 71 7.83 6.45 -30.86
N THR A 72 6.96 7.33 -30.40
CA THR A 72 5.76 7.77 -31.14
C THR A 72 6.06 9.01 -31.99
N THR A 73 7.02 9.83 -31.57
CA THR A 73 7.42 11.07 -32.26
C THR A 73 8.53 10.89 -33.31
N ASN A 74 9.16 9.72 -33.39
CA ASN A 74 10.19 9.36 -34.36
C ASN A 74 9.66 8.27 -35.29
#